data_AF-A0A9X3MUV7-F1
#
_entry.id   AF-A0A9X3MUV7-F1
#
_cell.length_a   1.000
_cell.length_b   1.000
_cell.length_c   1.000
_cell.angle_alpha   90.00
_cell.angle_beta   90.00
_cell.angle_gamma   90.00
#
_symmetry.space_group_name_H-M   'P 1'
#
loop_
_entity.id
_entity.type
_entity.pdbx_description
1 polymer ?
#
loop_
_entity_poly.entity_id
_entity_poly.type
_entity_poly.pdbx_seq_one_letter_code
_entity_poly.pdbx_strand_id
1 'polypeptide(L)'
;MFEPADDAAYAYLLGWYLGDGCVSRTARSYQLVIVADLAYFWIIVDCCLAIRAAFPGRIPHVRPHPVHNCVRIENGWTRWPEVFPQHGPGRKHERPIVLEPWQELIVEAFPWRFLAGLLHSDGCRTVNRFKTKLPLGRVAEYEYPRWFFSNMSADIRALFCSTCEQLGLRWTQSNRRNISISHRDSVALLDEHVGRKT
;
A
#
# COMPACT_ATOMS: atom_id res chain seq x y z
N MET A 1 -1.02 19.10 -15.71
CA MET A 1 -1.54 18.39 -14.54
C MET A 1 -2.20 17.13 -15.04
N PHE A 2 -1.92 15.97 -14.44
CA PHE A 2 -2.61 14.73 -14.80
C PHE A 2 -3.89 14.62 -13.96
N GLU A 3 -4.97 14.09 -14.54
CA GLU A 3 -6.26 13.94 -13.87
C GLU A 3 -6.77 12.50 -14.12
N PRO A 4 -6.89 11.66 -13.09
CA PRO A 4 -7.48 10.34 -13.23
C PRO A 4 -9.00 10.45 -13.35
N ALA A 5 -9.66 9.44 -13.93
CA ALA A 5 -11.12 9.43 -14.04
C ALA A 5 -11.83 9.11 -12.71
N ASP A 6 -11.10 8.55 -11.75
CA ASP A 6 -11.56 8.22 -10.40
C ASP A 6 -10.40 8.46 -9.42
N ASP A 7 -10.50 9.55 -8.67
CA ASP A 7 -9.49 9.98 -7.69
C ASP A 7 -9.34 8.97 -6.53
N ALA A 8 -10.43 8.36 -6.08
CA ALA A 8 -10.41 7.39 -4.99
C ALA A 8 -9.68 6.10 -5.42
N ALA A 9 -9.93 5.64 -6.65
CA ALA A 9 -9.22 4.53 -7.26
C ALA A 9 -7.74 4.87 -7.49
N TYR A 10 -7.45 6.10 -7.92
CA TYR A 10 -6.07 6.57 -8.06
C TYR A 10 -5.33 6.58 -6.73
N ALA A 11 -5.92 7.10 -5.65
CA ALA A 11 -5.32 7.12 -4.32
C ALA A 11 -4.93 5.70 -3.87
N TYR A 12 -5.83 4.73 -4.03
CA TYR A 12 -5.53 3.32 -3.74
C TYR A 12 -4.40 2.76 -4.60
N LEU A 13 -4.41 3.03 -5.90
CA LEU A 13 -3.37 2.57 -6.81
C LEU A 13 -2.01 3.26 -6.57
N LEU A 14 -2.00 4.51 -6.11
CA LEU A 14 -0.78 5.22 -5.74
C LEU A 14 -0.09 4.52 -4.57
N GLY A 15 -0.84 4.05 -3.56
CA GLY A 15 -0.29 3.23 -2.47
C GLY A 15 0.39 1.96 -2.99
N TRP A 16 -0.26 1.23 -3.90
CA TRP A 16 0.33 0.08 -4.58
C TRP A 16 1.59 0.42 -5.36
N TYR A 17 1.54 1.50 -6.13
CA TYR A 17 2.70 1.96 -6.90
C TYR A 17 3.88 2.27 -6.00
N LEU A 18 3.66 2.93 -4.85
CA LEU A 18 4.72 3.29 -3.91
C LEU A 18 5.32 2.06 -3.22
N GLY A 19 4.52 1.05 -2.88
CA GLY A 19 5.05 -0.20 -2.33
C GLY A 19 5.64 -1.13 -3.39
N ASP A 20 4.81 -2.02 -3.92
CA ASP A 20 5.20 -3.13 -4.79
C ASP A 20 5.13 -2.82 -6.30
N GLY A 21 4.76 -1.59 -6.67
CA GLY A 21 4.70 -1.18 -8.06
C GLY A 21 6.02 -0.63 -8.62
N CYS A 22 6.18 -0.71 -9.93
CA CYS A 22 7.20 0.04 -10.64
C CYS A 22 6.70 0.43 -12.03
N VAL A 23 7.22 1.55 -12.53
CA VAL A 23 7.09 1.92 -13.93
C VAL A 23 8.44 1.66 -14.57
N SER A 24 8.45 0.85 -15.63
CA SER A 24 9.65 0.47 -16.37
C SER A 24 9.55 0.91 -17.82
N ARG A 25 10.63 1.47 -18.36
CA ARG A 25 10.71 1.84 -19.77
C ARG A 25 10.87 0.59 -20.63
N THR A 26 10.09 0.49 -21.69
CA THR A 26 10.22 -0.54 -22.74
C THR A 26 10.74 0.11 -24.02
N ALA A 27 11.01 -0.68 -25.06
CA ALA A 27 11.55 -0.17 -26.33
C ALA A 27 10.65 0.91 -26.98
N ARG A 28 9.33 0.87 -26.74
CA ARG A 28 8.35 1.74 -27.41
C ARG A 28 7.40 2.47 -26.46
N SER A 29 7.43 2.19 -25.15
CA SER A 29 6.45 2.72 -24.20
C SER A 29 6.96 2.60 -22.76
N TYR A 30 6.06 2.74 -21.79
CA TYR A 30 6.27 2.40 -20.38
C TYR A 30 5.31 1.29 -19.97
N GLN A 31 5.72 0.55 -18.95
CA GLN A 31 4.95 -0.54 -18.38
C GLN A 31 4.85 -0.34 -16.86
N LEU A 32 3.62 -0.23 -16.37
CA LEU A 32 3.32 -0.41 -14.96
C LEU A 32 3.36 -1.89 -14.65
N VAL A 33 4.07 -2.27 -13.59
CA VAL A 33 4.11 -3.62 -13.03
C VAL A 33 3.88 -3.51 -11.54
N ILE A 34 2.89 -4.21 -11.02
CA ILE A 34 2.65 -4.38 -9.58
C ILE A 34 2.77 -5.86 -9.25
N VAL A 35 3.54 -6.20 -8.22
CA VAL A 35 3.67 -7.57 -7.74
C VAL A 35 2.77 -7.76 -6.54
N ALA A 36 1.97 -8.82 -6.52
CA ALA A 36 1.04 -9.09 -5.42
C ALA A 36 1.06 -10.58 -5.06
N ASP A 37 1.07 -10.90 -3.77
CA ASP A 37 1.04 -12.28 -3.28
C ASP A 37 -0.26 -13.00 -3.70
N LEU A 38 -0.14 -14.22 -4.22
CA LEU A 38 -1.27 -15.04 -4.66
C LEU A 38 -2.24 -15.38 -3.52
N ALA A 39 -1.79 -15.32 -2.26
CA ALA A 39 -2.64 -15.55 -1.09
C ALA A 39 -3.81 -14.56 -1.01
N TYR A 40 -3.68 -13.35 -1.57
CA TYR A 40 -4.67 -12.29 -1.42
C TYR A 40 -5.46 -12.02 -2.72
N PHE A 41 -6.24 -13.00 -3.17
CA PHE A 41 -7.00 -12.92 -4.43
C PHE A 41 -7.87 -11.67 -4.54
N TRP A 42 -8.66 -11.33 -3.51
CA TRP A 42 -9.55 -10.16 -3.56
C TRP A 42 -8.79 -8.84 -3.63
N ILE A 43 -7.63 -8.78 -2.97
CA ILE A 43 -6.73 -7.63 -3.01
C ILE A 43 -6.14 -7.44 -4.43
N ILE A 44 -5.82 -8.53 -5.13
CA ILE A 44 -5.41 -8.51 -6.56
C ILE A 44 -6.55 -7.98 -7.45
N VAL A 45 -7.79 -8.45 -7.21
CA VAL A 45 -8.98 -8.00 -7.94
C VAL A 45 -9.20 -6.50 -7.74
N ASP A 46 -9.12 -6.01 -6.50
CA ASP A 46 -9.27 -4.59 -6.18
C ASP A 46 -8.20 -3.74 -6.86
N CYS A 47 -6.95 -4.20 -6.90
CA CYS A 47 -5.89 -3.52 -7.64
C CYS A 47 -6.20 -3.42 -9.14
N CYS A 48 -6.74 -4.48 -9.74
CA CYS A 48 -7.12 -4.48 -11.15
C CYS A 48 -8.31 -3.55 -11.43
N LEU A 49 -9.31 -3.53 -10.53
CA LEU A 49 -10.45 -2.63 -10.62
C LEU A 49 -10.03 -1.18 -10.50
N ALA A 50 -9.10 -0.87 -9.58
CA ALA A 50 -8.58 0.48 -9.41
C ALA A 50 -7.87 1.01 -10.66
N ILE A 51 -7.07 0.18 -11.35
CA ILE A 51 -6.45 0.56 -12.63
C ILE A 51 -7.52 0.92 -13.67
N ARG A 52 -8.59 0.11 -13.76
CA ARG A 52 -9.67 0.32 -14.74
C ARG A 52 -10.52 1.55 -14.43
N ALA A 53 -10.79 1.79 -13.15
CA ALA A 53 -11.57 2.93 -12.69
C ALA A 53 -10.80 4.25 -12.87
N ALA A 54 -9.55 4.29 -12.40
CA ALA A 54 -8.71 5.49 -12.55
C ALA A 54 -8.39 5.81 -14.01
N PHE A 55 -8.26 4.78 -14.87
CA PHE A 55 -7.89 4.95 -16.28
C PHE A 55 -8.79 4.14 -17.23
N PRO A 56 -9.93 4.70 -17.65
CA PRO A 56 -10.86 4.04 -18.55
C PRO A 56 -10.20 3.53 -19.83
N GLY A 57 -10.56 2.30 -20.22
CA GLY A 57 -9.98 1.61 -21.36
C GLY A 57 -8.56 1.06 -21.12
N ARG A 58 -7.98 1.20 -19.93
CA ARG A 58 -6.75 0.49 -19.54
C ARG A 58 -7.12 -0.82 -18.87
N ILE A 59 -6.83 -1.93 -19.53
CA ILE A 59 -7.07 -3.28 -19.01
C ILE A 59 -5.76 -3.84 -18.47
N PRO A 60 -5.64 -4.12 -17.16
CA PRO A 60 -4.46 -4.78 -16.62
C PRO A 60 -4.43 -6.25 -17.01
N HIS A 61 -3.23 -6.78 -17.24
CA HIS A 61 -2.97 -8.20 -17.44
C HIS A 61 -2.38 -8.80 -16.17
N VAL A 62 -3.02 -9.85 -15.65
CA VAL A 62 -2.50 -10.59 -14.49
C VAL A 62 -1.77 -11.83 -14.98
N ARG A 63 -0.50 -11.98 -14.58
CA ARG A 63 0.35 -13.12 -14.96
C ARG A 63 1.01 -13.72 -13.72
N PRO A 64 1.11 -15.06 -13.61
CA PRO A 64 1.91 -15.67 -12.54
C PRO A 64 3.36 -15.18 -12.59
N HIS A 65 3.96 -14.97 -11.42
CA HIS A 65 5.39 -14.75 -11.32
C HIS A 65 6.13 -16.08 -11.57
N PRO A 66 7.21 -16.10 -12.37
CA PRO A 66 7.84 -17.35 -12.81
C PRO A 66 8.51 -18.14 -11.67
N VAL A 67 8.84 -17.48 -10.55
CA VAL A 67 9.69 -18.06 -9.47
C VAL A 67 9.03 -18.01 -8.09
N HIS A 68 8.06 -17.11 -7.89
CA HIS A 68 7.51 -16.82 -6.57
C HIS A 68 6.00 -17.04 -6.60
N ASN A 69 5.41 -17.35 -5.45
CA ASN A 69 3.96 -17.53 -5.31
C ASN A 69 3.23 -16.17 -5.32
N CYS A 70 3.42 -15.39 -6.37
CA CYS A 70 2.82 -14.08 -6.57
C CYS A 70 2.39 -13.90 -8.03
N VAL A 71 1.62 -12.86 -8.29
CA VAL A 71 1.25 -12.41 -9.63
C VAL A 71 1.89 -11.07 -9.95
N ARG A 72 2.06 -10.83 -11.25
CA ARG A 72 2.38 -9.53 -11.84
C ARG A 72 1.11 -8.99 -12.48
N ILE A 73 0.67 -7.83 -12.01
CA ILE A 73 -0.40 -7.03 -12.61
C ILE A 73 0.28 -5.99 -13.51
N GLU A 74 0.04 -6.06 -14.81
CA GLU A 74 0.79 -5.31 -15.80
C GLU A 74 -0.11 -4.47 -16.70
N ASN A 75 0.31 -3.25 -17.01
CA ASN A 75 -0.35 -2.46 -18.05
C ASN A 75 0.65 -1.58 -18.80
N GLY A 76 0.57 -1.57 -20.13
CA GLY A 76 1.42 -0.76 -20.99
C GLY A 76 0.75 0.56 -21.38
N TRP A 77 1.41 1.68 -21.10
CA TRP A 77 0.94 3.01 -21.50
C TRP A 77 2.08 4.02 -21.50
N THR A 78 2.14 4.88 -22.52
CA THR A 78 3.19 5.90 -22.65
C THR A 78 3.13 6.97 -21.57
N ARG A 79 1.96 7.18 -20.95
CA ARG A 79 1.72 8.23 -19.96
C ARG A 79 2.00 7.81 -18.51
N TRP A 80 2.43 6.58 -18.25
CA TRP A 80 2.75 6.16 -16.88
C TRP A 80 3.71 7.08 -16.11
N PRO A 81 4.72 7.71 -16.73
CA PRO A 81 5.55 8.71 -16.04
C PRO A 81 4.79 9.97 -15.61
N GLU A 82 3.72 10.36 -16.32
CA GLU A 82 2.87 11.49 -15.90
C GLU A 82 1.95 11.10 -14.73
N VAL A 83 1.50 9.84 -14.71
CA VAL A 83 0.64 9.27 -13.65
C VAL A 83 1.40 9.06 -12.35
N PHE A 84 2.64 8.59 -12.46
CA PHE A 84 3.53 8.30 -11.35
C PHE A 84 4.86 9.05 -11.55
N PRO A 85 4.86 10.38 -11.33
CA PRO A 85 6.02 11.25 -11.56
C PRO A 85 7.19 10.91 -10.65
N GLN A 86 6.97 10.12 -9.59
CA GLN A 86 8.02 9.55 -8.76
C GLN A 86 8.90 8.57 -9.55
N HIS A 87 8.55 8.13 -10.77
CA HIS A 87 9.40 7.30 -11.65
C HIS A 87 10.76 7.97 -11.99
N GLY A 88 11.77 7.16 -12.31
CA GLY A 88 13.17 7.58 -12.40
C GLY A 88 14.15 6.42 -12.23
N PRO A 89 15.45 6.64 -12.48
CA PRO A 89 16.48 5.61 -12.42
C PRO A 89 16.76 5.13 -10.99
N GLY A 90 17.36 3.93 -10.88
CA GLY A 90 17.81 3.37 -9.60
C GLY A 90 16.68 2.74 -8.77
N ARG A 91 17.00 2.41 -7.52
CA ARG A 91 16.02 1.82 -6.59
C ARG A 91 15.08 2.89 -6.06
N LYS A 92 13.79 2.54 -5.93
CA LYS A 92 12.74 3.48 -5.49
C LYS A 92 13.05 4.17 -4.15
N HIS A 93 13.67 3.46 -3.22
CA HIS A 93 13.97 3.96 -1.87
C HIS A 93 15.28 4.76 -1.76
N GLU A 94 16.05 4.86 -2.84
CA GLU A 94 17.32 5.62 -2.90
C GLU A 94 17.13 7.02 -3.51
N ARG A 95 15.91 7.39 -3.87
CA ARG A 95 15.55 8.64 -4.52
C ARG A 95 14.42 9.34 -3.74
N PRO A 96 14.29 10.67 -3.89
CA PRO A 96 13.16 11.40 -3.32
C PRO A 96 11.83 10.89 -3.85
N ILE A 97 10.85 10.72 -2.96
CA ILE A 97 9.45 10.45 -3.29
C ILE A 97 8.64 11.63 -2.79
N VAL A 98 8.37 12.57 -3.70
CA VAL A 98 7.56 13.76 -3.44
C VAL A 98 6.28 13.62 -4.25
N LEU A 99 5.13 13.86 -3.62
CA LEU A 99 3.86 13.89 -4.33
C LEU A 99 3.75 15.21 -5.08
N GLU A 100 3.28 15.16 -6.32
CA GLU A 100 2.89 16.39 -7.02
C GLU A 100 1.66 17.01 -6.33
N PRO A 101 1.44 18.34 -6.44
CA PRO A 101 0.32 19.00 -5.76
C PRO A 101 -1.04 18.37 -6.05
N TRP A 102 -1.25 17.86 -7.27
CA TRP A 102 -2.49 17.16 -7.64
C TRP A 102 -2.64 15.79 -6.96
N GLN A 103 -1.52 15.08 -6.71
CA GLN A 103 -1.53 13.83 -5.98
C GLN A 103 -1.79 14.08 -4.49
N GLU A 104 -1.23 15.15 -3.92
CA GLU A 104 -1.49 15.56 -2.54
C GLU A 104 -2.98 15.82 -2.31
N LEU A 105 -3.61 16.62 -3.18
CA LEU A 105 -5.05 16.89 -3.10
C LEU A 105 -5.89 15.61 -3.12
N ILE A 106 -5.54 14.64 -3.97
CA ILE A 106 -6.26 13.36 -4.04
C ILE A 106 -6.02 12.52 -2.78
N VAL A 107 -4.79 12.45 -2.27
CA VAL A 107 -4.47 11.71 -1.04
C VAL A 107 -5.15 12.32 0.17
N GLU A 108 -5.19 13.65 0.28
CA GLU A 108 -5.89 14.38 1.33
C GLU A 108 -7.40 14.14 1.29
N ALA A 109 -8.00 14.07 0.10
CA ALA A 109 -9.42 13.79 -0.09
C ALA A 109 -9.79 12.31 0.14
N PHE A 110 -8.90 11.38 -0.18
CA PHE A 110 -9.12 9.94 -0.09
C PHE A 110 -8.06 9.19 0.74
N PRO A 111 -7.80 9.61 2.00
CA PRO A 111 -6.69 9.09 2.80
C PRO A 111 -6.85 7.61 3.14
N TRP A 112 -8.09 7.15 3.37
CA TRP A 112 -8.37 5.72 3.59
C TRP A 112 -8.03 4.85 2.39
N ARG A 113 -8.28 5.34 1.16
CA ARG A 113 -7.94 4.61 -0.06
C ARG A 113 -6.43 4.54 -0.24
N PHE A 114 -5.73 5.65 -0.05
CA PHE A 114 -4.28 5.70 -0.12
C PHE A 114 -3.63 4.76 0.91
N LEU A 115 -4.09 4.83 2.17
CA LEU A 115 -3.60 3.97 3.25
C LEU A 115 -3.86 2.49 2.98
N ALA A 116 -5.04 2.14 2.45
CA ALA A 116 -5.36 0.78 2.05
C ALA A 116 -4.41 0.26 0.98
N GLY A 117 -4.05 1.08 -0.02
CA GLY A 117 -3.08 0.74 -1.05
C GLY A 117 -1.70 0.41 -0.47
N LEU A 118 -1.19 1.26 0.43
CA LEU A 118 0.08 1.05 1.12
C LEU A 118 0.08 -0.21 1.99
N LEU A 119 -1.02 -0.48 2.70
CA LEU A 119 -1.15 -1.66 3.55
C LEU A 119 -1.34 -2.94 2.72
N HIS A 120 -1.98 -2.86 1.56
CA HIS A 120 -2.15 -4.00 0.66
C HIS A 120 -0.84 -4.38 -0.04
N SER A 121 0.04 -3.43 -0.32
CA SER A 121 1.40 -3.72 -0.77
C SER A 121 2.30 -4.18 0.39
N ASP A 122 2.75 -3.25 1.24
CA ASP A 122 3.85 -3.46 2.21
C ASP A 122 3.35 -3.71 3.65
N GLY A 123 2.03 -3.80 3.83
CA GLY A 123 1.43 -4.04 5.13
C GLY A 123 1.27 -5.52 5.47
N CYS A 124 1.15 -5.83 6.75
CA CYS A 124 0.63 -7.13 7.19
C CYS A 124 -0.27 -6.97 8.41
N ARG A 125 -1.30 -7.81 8.49
CA ARG A 125 -2.20 -7.90 9.63
C ARG A 125 -1.94 -9.21 10.35
N THR A 126 -1.61 -9.14 11.62
CA THR A 126 -1.30 -10.33 12.44
C THR A 126 -2.03 -10.26 13.78
N VAL A 127 -2.16 -11.41 14.44
CA VAL A 127 -2.65 -11.49 15.83
C VAL A 127 -1.46 -11.87 16.69
N ASN A 128 -1.03 -10.95 17.56
CA ASN A 128 0.01 -11.25 18.53
C ASN A 128 -0.58 -12.06 19.68
N ARG A 129 -0.05 -13.26 19.91
CA ARG A 129 -0.48 -14.17 20.98
C ARG A 129 0.66 -14.35 21.97
N PHE A 130 0.44 -14.06 23.24
CA PHE A 130 1.44 -14.30 24.27
C PHE A 130 0.81 -14.74 25.59
N LYS A 131 1.58 -15.49 26.37
CA LYS A 131 1.21 -15.94 27.71
C LYS A 131 2.08 -15.22 28.73
N THR A 132 1.48 -14.73 29.81
CA THR A 132 2.22 -14.14 30.93
C THR A 132 1.78 -14.76 32.24
N LYS A 133 2.73 -14.95 33.16
CA LYS A 133 2.44 -15.41 34.52
C LYS A 133 2.03 -14.21 35.36
N LEU A 134 0.80 -14.25 35.85
CA LEU A 134 0.29 -13.28 36.81
C LEU A 134 0.78 -13.64 38.23
N PRO A 135 0.71 -12.68 39.20
CA PRO A 135 0.84 -13.00 40.61
C PRO A 135 -0.09 -14.17 40.99
N LEU A 136 0.35 -15.04 41.91
CA LEU A 136 -0.33 -16.30 42.31
C LEU A 136 -0.25 -17.46 41.29
N GLY A 137 0.66 -17.39 40.31
CA GLY A 137 0.98 -18.52 39.42
C GLY A 137 -0.04 -18.80 38.31
N ARG A 138 -1.09 -17.99 38.19
CA ARG A 138 -2.05 -18.04 37.07
C ARG A 138 -1.37 -17.65 35.77
N VAL A 139 -1.67 -18.34 34.68
CA VAL A 139 -1.24 -17.97 33.33
C VAL A 139 -2.38 -17.23 32.65
N ALA A 140 -2.12 -15.99 32.22
CA ALA A 140 -3.03 -15.24 31.36
C ALA A 140 -2.55 -15.34 29.92
N GLU A 141 -3.49 -15.59 29.01
CA GLU A 141 -3.27 -15.59 27.57
C GLU A 141 -3.88 -14.32 26.98
N TYR A 142 -3.11 -13.65 26.14
CA TYR A 142 -3.49 -12.39 25.53
C TYR A 142 -3.37 -12.50 24.01
N GLU A 143 -4.42 -12.05 23.32
CA GLU A 143 -4.45 -11.92 21.88
C GLU A 143 -4.78 -10.47 21.50
N TYR A 144 -3.91 -9.84 20.71
CA TYR A 144 -4.18 -8.50 20.20
C TYR A 144 -3.88 -8.42 18.70
N PRO A 145 -4.85 -8.00 17.87
CA PRO A 145 -4.61 -7.75 16.46
C PRO A 145 -3.69 -6.55 16.28
N ARG A 146 -2.88 -6.58 15.24
CA ARG A 146 -1.90 -5.55 14.92
C ARG A 146 -1.71 -5.46 13.43
N TRP A 147 -1.61 -4.23 12.94
CA TRP A 147 -1.13 -3.94 11.60
C TRP A 147 0.33 -3.49 11.65
N PHE A 148 1.11 -3.94 10.68
CA PHE A 148 2.46 -3.47 10.41
C PHE A 148 2.54 -2.90 9.01
N PHE A 149 3.43 -1.93 8.83
CA PHE A 149 3.84 -1.41 7.54
C PHE A 149 5.37 -1.35 7.50
N SER A 150 5.98 -1.93 6.48
CA SER A 150 7.44 -2.00 6.36
C SER A 150 7.90 -1.53 5.00
N ASN A 151 8.52 -0.35 4.92
CA ASN A 151 9.06 0.16 3.67
C ASN A 151 10.47 0.72 3.87
N MET A 152 11.35 0.58 2.88
CA MET A 152 12.74 1.07 2.94
C MET A 152 12.85 2.59 2.72
N SER A 153 11.95 3.19 1.95
CA SER A 153 11.93 4.63 1.68
C SER A 153 11.49 5.41 2.93
N ALA A 154 12.26 6.43 3.30
CA ALA A 154 11.87 7.34 4.39
C ALA A 154 10.65 8.18 4.01
N ASP A 155 10.58 8.61 2.76
CA ASP A 155 9.50 9.44 2.25
C ASP A 155 8.17 8.67 2.21
N ILE A 156 8.18 7.40 1.75
CA ILE A 156 6.96 6.57 1.75
C ILE A 156 6.48 6.31 3.19
N ARG A 157 7.41 6.10 4.14
CA ARG A 157 7.05 5.99 5.56
C ARG A 157 6.47 7.29 6.11
N ALA A 158 7.00 8.45 5.70
CA ALA A 158 6.46 9.74 6.09
C ALA A 158 5.05 9.97 5.54
N LEU A 159 4.79 9.59 4.28
CA LEU A 159 3.45 9.60 3.68
C LEU A 159 2.48 8.69 4.45
N PHE A 160 2.93 7.48 4.83
CA PHE A 160 2.14 6.58 5.67
C PHE A 160 1.80 7.20 7.04
N CYS A 161 2.80 7.72 7.74
CA CYS A 161 2.63 8.32 9.07
C CYS A 161 1.71 9.55 9.04
N SER A 162 1.91 10.46 8.10
CA SER A 162 1.06 11.65 7.93
C SER A 162 -0.38 11.29 7.61
N THR A 163 -0.60 10.29 6.74
CA THR A 163 -1.95 9.77 6.46
C THR A 163 -2.58 9.15 7.73
N CYS A 164 -1.79 8.44 8.54
CA CYS A 164 -2.26 7.92 9.82
C CYS A 164 -2.64 9.05 10.80
N GLU A 165 -1.83 10.10 10.88
CA GLU A 165 -2.10 11.28 11.73
C GLU A 165 -3.38 12.00 11.30
N GLN A 166 -3.57 12.21 10.00
CA GLN A 166 -4.80 12.77 9.43
C GLN A 166 -6.04 11.96 9.82
N LEU A 167 -5.92 10.63 9.85
CA LEU A 167 -6.99 9.71 10.22
C LEU A 167 -7.12 9.46 11.73
N GLY A 168 -6.28 10.08 12.57
CA GLY A 168 -6.27 9.87 14.02
C GLY A 168 -5.80 8.47 14.45
N LEU A 169 -5.07 7.76 13.59
CA LEU A 169 -4.54 6.43 13.87
C LEU A 169 -3.27 6.50 14.73
N ARG A 170 -3.26 5.78 15.85
CA ARG A 170 -2.11 5.69 16.74
C ARG A 170 -1.12 4.68 16.20
N TRP A 171 0.06 5.15 15.82
CA TRP A 171 1.15 4.32 15.32
C TRP A 171 2.41 4.48 16.18
N THR A 172 3.30 3.50 16.08
CA THR A 172 4.64 3.50 16.69
C THR A 172 5.64 3.03 15.67
N GLN A 173 6.87 3.52 15.74
CA GLN A 173 7.96 3.07 14.88
C GLN A 173 8.92 2.18 15.68
N SER A 174 9.01 0.90 15.31
CA SER A 174 9.81 -0.08 16.07
C SER A 174 11.27 -0.11 15.64
N ASN A 175 11.57 0.33 14.41
CA ASN A 175 12.93 0.52 13.90
C ASN A 175 12.89 1.42 12.66
N ARG A 176 14.05 1.63 12.01
CA ARG A 176 14.19 2.51 10.84
C ARG A 176 13.14 2.29 9.75
N ARG A 177 12.64 1.07 9.53
CA ARG A 177 11.75 0.73 8.41
C ARG A 177 10.35 0.26 8.80
N ASN A 178 10.10 -0.06 10.07
CA ASN A 178 8.86 -0.71 10.50
C ASN A 178 7.99 0.23 11.34
N ILE A 179 6.75 0.42 10.89
CA ILE A 179 5.69 1.14 11.58
C ILE A 179 4.63 0.12 12.01
N SER A 180 4.04 0.35 13.17
CA SER A 180 3.08 -0.54 13.82
C SER A 180 1.87 0.22 14.30
N ILE A 181 0.69 -0.34 14.05
CA ILE A 181 -0.59 0.12 14.60
C ILE A 181 -1.18 -1.03 15.42
N SER A 182 -1.15 -0.87 16.74
CA SER A 182 -1.60 -1.87 17.72
C SER A 182 -2.61 -1.35 18.73
N HIS A 183 -2.95 -0.05 18.68
CA HIS A 183 -3.99 0.50 19.53
C HIS A 183 -5.36 -0.04 19.08
N ARG A 184 -6.17 -0.55 20.02
CA ARG A 184 -7.41 -1.27 19.71
C ARG A 184 -8.33 -0.51 18.76
N ASP A 185 -8.58 0.76 19.04
CA ASP A 185 -9.50 1.58 18.23
C ASP A 185 -8.93 1.87 16.84
N SER A 186 -7.61 2.07 16.73
CA SER A 186 -6.95 2.30 15.44
C SER A 186 -6.95 1.03 14.59
N VAL A 187 -6.79 -0.15 15.21
CA VAL A 187 -6.90 -1.43 14.53
C VAL A 187 -8.34 -1.68 14.07
N ALA A 188 -9.35 -1.35 14.88
CA ALA A 188 -10.75 -1.47 14.49
C ALA A 188 -11.08 -0.61 13.27
N LEU A 189 -10.62 0.65 13.25
CA LEU A 189 -10.78 1.54 12.09
C LEU A 189 -10.09 1.00 10.84
N LEU A 190 -8.88 0.45 10.95
CA LEU A 190 -8.22 -0.19 9.82
C LEU A 190 -8.99 -1.41 9.32
N ASP A 191 -9.48 -2.25 10.23
CA ASP A 191 -10.24 -3.44 9.86
C ASP A 191 -11.56 -3.09 9.14
N GLU A 192 -12.18 -1.96 9.50
CA GLU A 192 -13.38 -1.44 8.86
C GLU A 192 -13.09 -0.85 7.47
N HIS A 193 -12.08 0.00 7.35
CA HIS A 193 -11.85 0.79 6.13
C HIS A 193 -10.92 0.14 5.10
N VAL A 194 -9.94 -0.66 5.55
CA VAL A 194 -8.99 -1.37 4.69
C VAL A 194 -9.49 -2.79 4.38
N GLY A 195 -10.26 -3.36 5.31
CA GLY A 195 -10.72 -4.74 5.23
C GLY A 195 -9.67 -5.72 5.77
N ARG A 196 -10.03 -7.01 5.78
CA ARG A 196 -9.16 -8.06 6.31
C ARG A 196 -8.11 -8.46 5.28
N LYS A 197 -6.85 -8.13 5.54
CA LYS A 197 -5.69 -8.78 4.92
C LYS A 197 -5.42 -10.09 5.68
N THR A 198 -6.09 -11.17 5.26
CA THR A 198 -5.99 -12.52 5.84
C THR A 198 -5.74 -13.55 4.76
#